data_AF-A0A809SIB7-F1
#
_entry.id   AF-A0A809SIB7-F1
#
_cell.length_a   1.000
_cell.length_b   1.000
_cell.length_c   1.000
_cell.angle_alpha   90.00
_cell.angle_beta   90.00
_cell.angle_gamma   90.00
#
_symmetry.space_group_name_H-M   'P 1'
#
loop_
_entity.id
_entity.type
_entity.pdbx_description
1 polymer ?
#
loop_
_entity_poly.entity_id
_entity_poly.type
_entity_poly.pdbx_seq_one_letter_code
_entity_poly.pdbx_strand_id
1 'polypeptide(L)'
;MISNLKKSGFLVVALLSGCAGVNNQDVSNSASGIQTTTVSKSAKDVAAETVAAKTNQIPAIKFSDNATVNAAVAKADIAFKSNQPEKAYAILKEATVSSPMDKAPWLRMAQAQFDVANYGEAIVNSLEVLKRDAKDQVAKSIIVVSGLRLSTKTLADLRTQNEISGSLRTEAQDLAKILRENLGESALIAKSHKKSVHHTKSAVNSTAAPAHGVTPSSPPPASNSGNPFGALK
;
A
#
# COMPACT_ATOMS: atom_id res chain seq x y z
N MET A 1 -51.99 25.75 21.97
CA MET A 1 -51.22 27.00 22.11
C MET A 1 -49.78 26.67 21.69
N ILE A 2 -49.41 26.93 20.43
CA ILE A 2 -48.77 28.16 19.91
C ILE A 2 -47.23 28.13 20.07
N SER A 3 -46.59 27.62 19.01
CA SER A 3 -45.54 28.27 18.19
C SER A 3 -44.44 29.15 18.81
N ASN A 4 -43.19 28.79 18.51
CA ASN A 4 -42.02 29.65 18.21
C ASN A 4 -40.92 28.68 17.69
N LEU A 5 -40.35 28.70 16.47
CA LEU A 5 -40.27 29.64 15.33
C LEU A 5 -39.45 30.92 15.55
N LYS A 6 -38.14 30.85 15.27
CA LYS A 6 -37.46 31.97 14.58
C LYS A 6 -36.36 31.50 13.63
N LYS A 7 -36.38 32.04 12.41
CA LYS A 7 -35.35 31.92 11.36
C LYS A 7 -34.25 32.97 11.57
N SER A 8 -33.03 32.63 11.18
CA SER A 8 -32.06 33.47 10.44
C SER A 8 -30.86 32.56 10.06
N GLY A 9 -30.23 32.67 8.89
CA GLY A 9 -30.31 33.72 7.88
C GLY A 9 -28.94 34.37 7.67
N PHE A 10 -28.04 33.70 6.96
CA PHE A 10 -26.72 34.21 6.57
C PHE A 10 -26.41 33.66 5.17
N LEU A 11 -26.90 34.31 4.11
CA LEU A 11 -26.34 35.50 3.45
C LEU A 11 -25.06 35.17 2.68
N VAL A 12 -25.24 35.08 1.36
CA VAL A 12 -24.21 34.96 0.34
C VAL A 12 -23.38 36.25 0.30
N VAL A 13 -22.06 36.11 0.26
CA VAL A 13 -21.15 37.20 -0.15
C VAL A 13 -20.45 36.76 -1.42
N ALA A 14 -20.88 37.32 -2.54
CA ALA A 14 -20.11 37.30 -3.78
C ALA A 14 -19.33 38.61 -3.87
N LEU A 15 -18.05 38.54 -4.24
CA LEU A 15 -17.23 39.70 -4.55
C LEU A 15 -16.37 39.40 -5.79
N LEU A 16 -16.64 40.13 -6.87
CA LEU A 16 -15.80 40.21 -8.06
C LEU A 16 -14.62 41.15 -7.77
N SER A 17 -13.43 40.83 -8.31
CA SER A 17 -12.53 41.79 -9.02
C SER A 17 -11.13 41.21 -9.22
N GLY A 18 -10.45 41.61 -10.29
CA GLY A 18 -8.98 41.57 -10.36
C GLY A 18 -8.39 41.02 -11.66
N CYS A 19 -8.33 41.85 -12.72
CA CYS A 19 -7.54 41.55 -13.91
C CYS A 19 -6.08 42.03 -13.74
N ALA A 20 -5.11 41.14 -13.91
CA ALA A 20 -3.74 41.42 -14.35
C ALA A 20 -3.12 40.10 -14.85
N GLY A 21 -2.37 40.01 -15.94
CA GLY A 21 -1.71 41.07 -16.71
C GLY A 21 -0.20 41.02 -16.51
N VAL A 22 0.44 39.91 -16.89
CA VAL A 22 1.91 39.74 -16.83
C VAL A 22 2.42 39.32 -18.21
N ASN A 23 3.27 40.16 -18.80
CA ASN A 23 4.01 39.86 -20.01
C ASN A 23 5.03 38.75 -19.75
N ASN A 24 5.09 37.77 -20.65
CA ASN A 24 6.17 36.79 -20.69
C ASN A 24 7.26 37.32 -21.63
N GLN A 25 8.44 37.68 -21.10
CA GLN A 25 9.58 38.12 -21.92
C GLN A 25 10.38 36.93 -22.46
N ASP A 26 10.94 37.14 -23.65
CA ASP A 26 11.91 36.28 -24.32
C ASP A 26 13.02 35.74 -23.39
N VAL A 27 13.26 34.43 -23.49
CA VAL A 27 14.58 33.84 -23.24
C VAL A 27 14.91 32.89 -24.40
N SER A 28 15.27 33.48 -25.54
CA SER A 28 15.91 32.75 -26.63
C SER A 28 17.34 32.39 -26.24
N ASN A 29 17.57 31.13 -25.86
CA ASN A 29 18.90 30.59 -25.54
C ASN A 29 19.55 30.00 -26.80
N SER A 30 20.73 30.50 -27.21
CA SER A 30 21.53 29.88 -28.27
C SER A 30 23.01 30.30 -28.29
N ALA A 31 23.84 29.30 -28.59
CA ALA A 31 25.19 29.39 -29.16
C ALA A 31 26.35 29.97 -28.30
N SER A 32 27.10 29.03 -27.71
CA SER A 32 28.52 28.78 -28.01
C SER A 32 29.42 29.96 -28.41
N GLY A 33 30.42 30.25 -27.56
CA GLY A 33 31.54 31.15 -27.90
C GLY A 33 32.77 30.91 -27.02
N ILE A 34 33.59 29.92 -27.36
CA ILE A 34 34.97 29.81 -26.84
C ILE A 34 35.83 30.79 -27.63
N GLN A 35 36.47 31.77 -26.97
CA GLN A 35 37.77 32.31 -27.42
C GLN A 35 38.68 32.69 -26.25
N THR A 36 39.96 32.57 -26.51
CA THR A 36 41.09 32.55 -25.56
C THR A 36 41.98 33.79 -25.77
N THR A 37 42.91 34.06 -24.82
CA THR A 37 44.07 34.99 -25.00
C THR A 37 43.68 36.49 -25.01
N THR A 38 44.33 37.43 -24.32
CA THR A 38 45.78 37.66 -24.22
C THR A 38 46.17 38.58 -23.04
N VAL A 39 47.43 38.43 -22.60
CA VAL A 39 48.14 39.17 -21.54
C VAL A 39 48.24 40.69 -21.77
N SER A 40 48.23 41.48 -20.67
CA SER A 40 49.02 42.73 -20.57
C SER A 40 49.44 43.11 -19.14
N LYS A 41 50.75 43.07 -18.93
CA LYS A 41 51.61 43.64 -17.88
C LYS A 41 50.99 44.64 -16.87
N SER A 42 51.29 44.44 -15.59
CA SER A 42 52.49 45.07 -14.97
C SER A 42 52.88 44.38 -13.67
N ALA A 43 54.17 44.18 -13.44
CA ALA A 43 54.70 43.54 -12.24
C ALA A 43 55.66 44.48 -11.51
N LYS A 44 55.27 44.91 -10.30
CA LYS A 44 56.13 45.44 -9.23
C LYS A 44 55.45 45.12 -7.90
N ASP A 45 55.82 44.02 -7.28
CA ASP A 45 56.68 44.01 -6.09
C ASP A 45 56.84 42.58 -5.54
N VAL A 46 57.93 42.34 -4.83
CA VAL A 46 58.32 41.02 -4.29
C VAL A 46 58.44 41.11 -2.77
N ALA A 47 57.54 40.45 -2.04
CA ALA A 47 57.77 39.91 -0.68
C ALA A 47 56.49 39.24 -0.12
N ALA A 48 56.67 38.51 0.99
CA ALA A 48 55.64 37.95 1.87
C ALA A 48 54.83 36.75 1.33
N GLU A 49 55.48 35.61 1.44
CA GLU A 49 54.88 34.30 1.69
C GLU A 49 53.67 34.37 2.65
N THR A 50 52.54 33.81 2.22
CA THR A 50 51.57 33.20 3.13
C THR A 50 50.90 32.05 2.38
N VAL A 51 51.17 30.82 2.80
CA VAL A 51 50.48 29.62 2.29
C VAL A 51 49.05 29.62 2.84
N ALA A 52 48.19 30.41 2.21
CA ALA A 52 46.76 30.37 2.46
C ALA A 52 46.22 29.03 1.95
N ALA A 53 46.17 28.05 2.86
CA ALA A 53 45.52 26.76 2.62
C ALA A 53 44.07 27.04 2.21
N LYS A 54 43.81 26.98 0.91
CA LYS A 54 42.47 27.14 0.35
C LYS A 54 41.69 25.88 0.66
N THR A 55 41.19 25.81 1.90
CA THR A 55 40.24 24.80 2.37
C THR A 55 39.12 24.72 1.34
N ASN A 56 39.17 23.67 0.53
CA ASN A 56 38.19 23.44 -0.51
C ASN A 56 36.88 23.16 0.22
N GLN A 57 35.97 24.13 0.19
CA GLN A 57 34.80 24.16 1.04
C GLN A 57 33.84 23.06 0.57
N ILE A 58 33.97 21.88 1.18
CA ILE A 58 33.01 20.79 1.02
C ILE A 58 31.64 21.39 1.36
N PRO A 59 30.67 21.39 0.43
CA PRO A 59 29.39 22.06 0.66
C PRO A 59 28.73 21.44 1.89
N ALA A 60 28.33 22.30 2.83
CA ALA A 60 27.70 21.86 4.07
C ALA A 60 26.46 21.01 3.74
N ILE A 61 26.50 19.73 4.13
CA ILE A 61 25.33 18.85 4.07
C ILE A 61 24.23 19.52 4.90
N LYS A 62 23.07 19.77 4.28
CA LYS A 62 21.93 20.41 4.94
C LYS A 62 21.25 19.46 5.93
N PHE A 63 21.81 19.37 7.13
CA PHE A 63 21.21 18.59 8.23
C PHE A 63 19.85 19.19 8.71
N SER A 64 19.52 20.42 8.33
CA SER A 64 18.24 21.11 8.58
C SER A 64 17.03 20.46 7.93
N ASP A 65 17.21 19.88 6.74
CA ASP A 65 16.09 19.56 5.86
C ASP A 65 15.38 18.28 6.37
N ASN A 66 16.17 17.27 6.78
CA ASN A 66 15.66 16.04 7.41
C ASN A 66 14.89 16.32 8.71
N ALA A 67 15.34 17.27 9.53
CA ALA A 67 14.64 17.63 10.78
C ALA A 67 13.26 18.25 10.48
N THR A 68 13.18 19.07 9.43
CA THR A 68 11.94 19.69 8.96
C THR A 68 10.98 18.65 8.38
N VAL A 69 11.49 17.69 7.59
CA VAL A 69 10.70 16.56 7.08
C VAL A 69 10.16 15.69 8.21
N ASN A 70 10.99 15.32 9.19
CA ASN A 70 10.57 14.50 10.33
C ASN A 70 9.45 15.19 11.13
N ALA A 71 9.54 16.51 11.32
CA ALA A 71 8.47 17.29 11.95
C ALA A 71 7.18 17.31 11.12
N ALA A 72 7.27 17.42 9.79
CA ALA A 72 6.12 17.35 8.89
C ALA A 72 5.44 15.97 8.91
N VAL A 73 6.21 14.88 8.88
CA VAL A 73 5.70 13.51 9.00
C VAL A 73 4.98 13.31 10.35
N ALA A 74 5.59 13.72 11.47
CA ALA A 74 4.97 13.63 12.79
C ALA A 74 3.68 14.47 12.90
N LYS A 75 3.64 15.66 12.29
CA LYS A 75 2.45 16.52 12.23
C LYS A 75 1.33 15.88 11.40
N ALA A 76 1.68 15.21 10.30
CA ALA A 76 0.74 14.44 9.50
C ALA A 76 0.20 13.22 10.26
N ASP A 77 1.03 12.51 11.03
CA ASP A 77 0.58 11.43 11.91
C ASP A 77 -0.43 11.87 12.96
N ILE A 78 -0.22 13.04 13.57
CA ILE A 78 -1.19 13.65 14.50
C ILE A 78 -2.49 13.97 13.75
N ALA A 79 -2.44 14.49 12.53
CA ALA A 79 -3.62 14.79 11.73
C ALA A 79 -4.39 13.52 11.33
N PHE A 80 -3.72 12.43 10.91
CA PHE A 80 -4.36 11.13 10.67
C PHE A 80 -5.04 10.59 11.93
N LYS A 81 -4.35 10.59 13.08
CA LYS A 81 -4.92 10.16 14.37
C LYS A 81 -6.08 11.04 14.84
N SER A 82 -6.12 12.29 14.39
CA SER A 82 -7.19 13.27 14.67
C SER A 82 -8.31 13.25 13.62
N ASN A 83 -8.40 12.20 12.80
CA ASN A 83 -9.38 12.03 11.73
C ASN A 83 -9.43 13.22 10.73
N GLN A 84 -8.26 13.76 10.40
CA GLN A 84 -8.06 14.84 9.41
C GLN A 84 -7.12 14.37 8.27
N PRO A 85 -7.49 13.34 7.48
CA PRO A 85 -6.61 12.75 6.48
C PRO A 85 -6.23 13.73 5.36
N GLU A 86 -7.14 14.60 4.91
CA GLU A 86 -6.87 15.61 3.85
C GLU A 86 -5.74 16.56 4.28
N LYS A 87 -5.80 17.01 5.54
CA LYS A 87 -4.77 17.86 6.15
C LYS A 87 -3.44 17.13 6.30
N ALA A 88 -3.47 15.85 6.68
CA ALA A 88 -2.29 15.02 6.77
C ALA A 88 -1.61 14.86 5.39
N TYR A 89 -2.39 14.57 4.33
CA TYR A 89 -1.89 14.52 2.97
C TYR A 89 -1.36 15.87 2.48
N ALA A 90 -2.01 16.99 2.79
CA ALA A 90 -1.52 18.32 2.44
C ALA A 90 -0.13 18.59 3.03
N ILE A 91 0.07 18.30 4.33
CA ILE A 91 1.37 18.43 5.01
C ILE A 91 2.43 17.52 4.37
N LEU A 92 2.07 16.28 4.02
CA LEU A 92 3.01 15.36 3.38
C LEU A 92 3.38 15.77 1.96
N LYS A 93 2.41 16.25 1.15
CA LYS A 93 2.68 16.78 -0.20
C LYS A 93 3.56 18.03 -0.13
N GLU A 94 3.34 18.94 0.81
CA GLU A 94 4.22 20.09 1.05
C GLU A 94 5.65 19.62 1.38
N ALA A 95 5.81 18.62 2.26
CA ALA A 95 7.11 18.03 2.58
C ALA A 95 7.80 17.39 1.35
N THR A 96 7.04 16.78 0.42
CA THR A 96 7.61 16.27 -0.84
C THR A 96 8.11 17.35 -1.79
N VAL A 97 7.54 18.55 -1.74
CA VAL A 97 7.96 19.70 -2.55
C VAL A 97 9.18 20.39 -1.93
N SER A 98 9.19 20.57 -0.61
CA SER A 98 10.32 21.19 0.09
C SER A 98 11.57 20.29 0.14
N SER A 99 11.39 18.97 0.17
CA SER A 99 12.48 17.99 0.30
C SER A 99 12.31 16.84 -0.70
N PRO A 100 12.45 17.10 -2.01
CA PRO A 100 12.12 16.14 -3.06
C PRO A 100 13.02 14.90 -3.11
N MET A 101 14.18 14.91 -2.43
CA MET A 101 15.07 13.75 -2.33
C MET A 101 14.75 12.84 -1.12
N ASP A 102 13.99 13.33 -0.13
CA ASP A 102 13.63 12.51 1.03
C ASP A 102 12.51 11.53 0.66
N LYS A 103 12.65 10.27 1.08
CA LYS A 103 11.66 9.21 0.86
C LYS A 103 10.57 9.13 1.93
N ALA A 104 10.79 9.70 3.12
CA ALA A 104 9.91 9.53 4.26
C ALA A 104 8.47 10.05 4.02
N PRO A 105 8.23 11.23 3.40
CA PRO A 105 6.87 11.68 3.12
C PRO A 105 6.14 10.79 2.11
N TRP A 106 6.85 10.32 1.09
CA TRP A 106 6.30 9.40 0.08
C TRP A 106 5.91 8.06 0.69
N LEU A 107 6.78 7.48 1.51
CA LEU A 107 6.51 6.23 2.22
C LEU A 107 5.32 6.39 3.18
N ARG A 108 5.23 7.54 3.86
CA ARG A 108 4.11 7.83 4.77
C ARG A 108 2.78 7.96 4.04
N MET A 109 2.76 8.61 2.88
CA MET A 109 1.58 8.67 2.01
C MET A 109 1.22 7.29 1.46
N ALA A 110 2.19 6.50 1.01
CA ALA A 110 1.96 5.14 0.52
C ALA A 110 1.30 4.25 1.59
N GLN A 111 1.80 4.27 2.83
CA GLN A 111 1.21 3.54 3.95
C GLN A 111 -0.22 4.02 4.23
N ALA A 112 -0.47 5.33 4.30
CA ALA A 112 -1.80 5.88 4.55
C ALA A 112 -2.83 5.43 3.49
N GLN A 113 -2.44 5.36 2.22
CA GLN A 113 -3.31 4.90 1.13
C GLN A 113 -3.53 3.38 1.17
N PHE A 114 -2.51 2.62 1.57
CA PHE A 114 -2.61 1.18 1.78
C PHE A 114 -3.60 0.84 2.91
N ASP A 115 -3.52 1.57 4.03
CA ASP A 115 -4.36 1.36 5.22
C ASP A 115 -5.86 1.57 4.91
N VAL A 116 -6.19 2.54 4.04
CA VAL A 116 -7.58 2.80 3.58
C VAL A 116 -7.98 2.00 2.34
N ALA A 117 -7.20 0.98 1.96
CA ALA A 117 -7.42 0.13 0.79
C ALA A 117 -7.43 0.86 -0.58
N ASN A 118 -6.85 2.05 -0.67
CA ASN A 118 -6.62 2.77 -1.93
C ASN A 118 -5.33 2.28 -2.61
N TYR A 119 -5.37 1.03 -3.07
CA TYR A 119 -4.19 0.32 -3.57
C TYR A 119 -3.50 0.97 -4.78
N GLY A 120 -4.23 1.69 -5.63
CA GLY A 120 -3.65 2.40 -6.79
C GLY A 120 -2.72 3.53 -6.36
N GLU A 121 -3.21 4.45 -5.53
CA GLU A 121 -2.41 5.57 -5.02
C GLU A 121 -1.30 5.10 -4.06
N ALA A 122 -1.50 3.99 -3.34
CA ALA A 122 -0.46 3.34 -2.56
C ALA A 122 0.72 2.87 -3.43
N ILE A 123 0.44 2.27 -4.60
CA ILE A 123 1.47 1.87 -5.58
C ILE A 123 2.22 3.10 -6.12
N VAL A 124 1.49 4.15 -6.53
CA VAL A 124 2.11 5.37 -7.10
C VAL A 124 3.08 6.02 -6.10
N ASN A 125 2.66 6.23 -4.85
CA ASN A 125 3.55 6.82 -3.83
C ASN A 125 4.69 5.87 -3.42
N SER A 126 4.50 4.55 -3.50
CA SER A 126 5.59 3.58 -3.28
C SER A 126 6.63 3.58 -4.41
N LEU A 127 6.21 3.78 -5.67
CA LEU A 127 7.14 3.94 -6.79
C LEU A 127 7.98 5.21 -6.64
N GLU A 128 7.41 6.29 -6.08
CA GLU A 128 8.17 7.48 -5.68
C GLU A 128 9.21 7.19 -4.58
N VAL A 129 8.92 6.31 -3.62
CA VAL A 129 9.96 5.83 -2.68
C VAL A 129 11.08 5.11 -3.43
N LEU A 130 10.76 4.21 -4.38
CA LEU A 130 11.77 3.44 -5.11
C LEU A 130 12.63 4.28 -6.06
N LYS A 131 12.15 5.46 -6.53
CA LYS A 131 12.98 6.44 -7.25
C LYS A 131 14.08 7.06 -6.38
N ARG A 132 13.93 7.03 -5.05
CA ARG A 132 14.87 7.60 -4.06
C ARG A 132 15.70 6.52 -3.39
N ASP A 133 15.08 5.37 -3.10
CA ASP A 133 15.73 4.18 -2.56
C ASP A 133 15.17 2.90 -3.21
N ALA A 134 15.83 2.44 -4.27
CA ALA A 134 15.48 1.22 -4.99
C ALA A 134 15.64 -0.08 -4.15
N LYS A 135 16.19 0.00 -2.94
CA LYS A 135 16.36 -1.14 -2.00
C LYS A 135 15.30 -1.16 -0.90
N ASP A 136 14.44 -0.14 -0.80
CA ASP A 136 13.39 -0.07 0.22
C ASP A 136 12.43 -1.27 0.15
N GLN A 137 12.42 -2.08 1.21
CA GLN A 137 11.60 -3.28 1.30
C GLN A 137 10.14 -2.97 1.66
N VAL A 138 9.89 -1.88 2.38
CA VAL A 138 8.53 -1.50 2.79
C VAL A 138 7.75 -1.07 1.55
N ALA A 139 8.32 -0.17 0.73
CA ALA A 139 7.73 0.24 -0.54
C ALA A 139 7.49 -0.95 -1.50
N LYS A 140 8.43 -1.90 -1.59
CA LYS A 140 8.24 -3.14 -2.38
C LYS A 140 7.09 -3.98 -1.84
N SER A 141 7.00 -4.16 -0.53
CA SER A 141 5.92 -4.92 0.09
C SER A 141 4.55 -4.26 -0.13
N ILE A 142 4.46 -2.92 -0.04
CA ILE A 142 3.24 -2.17 -0.36
C ILE A 142 2.86 -2.38 -1.82
N ILE A 143 3.80 -2.26 -2.78
CA ILE A 143 3.51 -2.48 -4.22
C ILE A 143 2.99 -3.89 -4.46
N VAL A 144 3.69 -4.93 -3.96
CA VAL A 144 3.32 -6.34 -4.20
C VAL A 144 1.95 -6.65 -3.60
N VAL A 145 1.70 -6.28 -2.35
CA VAL A 145 0.42 -6.58 -1.68
C VAL A 145 -0.72 -5.73 -2.24
N SER A 146 -0.47 -4.46 -2.57
CA SER A 146 -1.47 -3.59 -3.23
C SER A 146 -1.84 -4.12 -4.60
N GLY A 147 -0.85 -4.51 -5.42
CA GLY A 147 -1.08 -5.07 -6.75
C GLY A 147 -1.89 -6.36 -6.69
N LEU A 148 -1.51 -7.29 -5.81
CA LEU A 148 -2.24 -8.56 -5.63
C LEU A 148 -3.69 -8.33 -5.13
N ARG A 149 -3.91 -7.44 -4.16
CA ARG A 149 -5.25 -7.10 -3.66
C ARG A 149 -6.11 -6.38 -4.72
N LEU A 150 -5.50 -5.52 -5.53
CA LEU A 150 -6.18 -4.84 -6.64
C LEU A 150 -6.58 -5.85 -7.73
N SER A 151 -5.65 -6.67 -8.21
CA SER A 151 -5.92 -7.69 -9.23
C SER A 151 -6.97 -8.72 -8.78
N THR A 152 -6.91 -9.17 -7.52
CA THR A 152 -7.91 -10.11 -6.97
C THR A 152 -9.30 -9.46 -6.82
N LYS A 153 -9.37 -8.16 -6.45
CA LYS A 153 -10.63 -7.40 -6.46
C LYS A 153 -11.23 -7.31 -7.86
N THR A 154 -10.44 -6.92 -8.87
CA THR A 154 -10.91 -6.82 -10.26
C THR A 154 -11.33 -8.19 -10.83
N LEU A 155 -10.59 -9.26 -10.50
CA LEU A 155 -10.97 -10.62 -10.91
C LEU A 155 -12.28 -11.08 -10.25
N ALA A 156 -12.53 -10.70 -8.99
CA ALA A 156 -13.79 -10.97 -8.31
C ALA A 156 -14.96 -10.18 -8.95
N ASP A 157 -14.73 -8.92 -9.31
CA ASP A 157 -15.70 -8.06 -9.98
C ASP A 157 -16.12 -8.62 -11.36
N LEU A 158 -15.16 -8.91 -12.23
CA LEU A 158 -15.39 -9.56 -13.53
C LEU A 158 -16.11 -10.92 -13.39
N ARG A 159 -15.84 -11.67 -12.31
CA ARG A 159 -16.58 -12.89 -11.99
C ARG A 159 -18.04 -12.63 -11.68
N THR A 160 -18.36 -11.59 -10.91
CA THR A 160 -19.75 -11.22 -10.59
C THR A 160 -20.51 -10.68 -11.80
N GLN A 161 -19.81 -10.03 -12.73
CA GLN A 161 -20.36 -9.54 -14.01
C GLN A 161 -20.47 -10.66 -15.08
N ASN A 162 -20.01 -11.88 -14.76
CA ASN A 162 -19.97 -13.04 -15.67
C ASN A 162 -19.11 -12.81 -16.94
N GLU A 163 -18.15 -11.88 -16.88
CA GLU A 163 -17.28 -11.50 -18.00
C GLU A 163 -15.96 -12.30 -18.08
N ILE A 164 -15.79 -13.31 -17.22
CA ILE A 164 -14.60 -14.18 -17.26
C ILE A 164 -14.69 -15.14 -18.45
N SER A 165 -14.12 -14.70 -19.57
CA SER A 165 -13.81 -15.55 -20.72
C SER A 165 -12.72 -16.59 -20.38
N GLY A 166 -12.66 -17.66 -21.18
CA GLY A 166 -11.78 -18.80 -20.91
C GLY A 166 -10.28 -18.44 -20.83
N SER A 167 -9.82 -17.48 -21.62
CA SER A 167 -8.41 -17.04 -21.63
C SER A 167 -8.01 -16.34 -20.32
N LEU A 168 -8.83 -15.41 -19.82
CA LEU A 168 -8.57 -14.71 -18.56
C LEU A 168 -8.55 -15.68 -17.37
N ARG A 169 -9.41 -16.71 -17.39
CA ARG A 169 -9.42 -17.74 -16.36
C ARG A 169 -8.12 -18.54 -16.33
N THR A 170 -7.60 -18.93 -17.49
CA THR A 170 -6.34 -19.69 -17.59
C THR A 170 -5.15 -18.82 -17.14
N GLU A 171 -5.04 -17.58 -17.63
CA GLU A 171 -3.99 -16.64 -17.24
C GLU A 171 -3.95 -16.42 -15.71
N ALA A 172 -5.12 -16.20 -15.09
CA ALA A 172 -5.21 -16.06 -13.64
C ALA A 172 -4.80 -17.33 -12.87
N GLN A 173 -4.98 -18.52 -13.45
CA GLN A 173 -4.53 -19.78 -12.86
C GLN A 173 -3.00 -19.95 -12.98
N ASP A 174 -2.41 -19.58 -14.12
CA ASP A 174 -0.97 -19.64 -14.34
C ASP A 174 -0.22 -18.62 -13.46
N LEU A 175 -0.73 -17.39 -13.33
CA LEU A 175 -0.21 -16.40 -12.38
C LEU A 175 -0.29 -16.90 -10.93
N ALA A 176 -1.37 -17.56 -10.53
CA ALA A 176 -1.51 -18.13 -9.19
C ALA A 176 -0.53 -19.29 -8.94
N LYS A 177 -0.23 -20.10 -9.97
CA LYS A 177 0.78 -21.15 -9.92
C LYS A 177 2.19 -20.56 -9.75
N ILE A 178 2.55 -19.55 -10.54
CA ILE A 178 3.83 -18.83 -10.44
C ILE A 178 3.99 -18.21 -9.04
N LEU A 179 2.94 -17.59 -8.48
CA LEU A 179 2.98 -17.03 -7.14
C LEU A 179 3.26 -18.11 -6.08
N ARG A 180 2.59 -19.26 -6.15
CA ARG A 180 2.81 -20.40 -5.25
C ARG A 180 4.23 -20.97 -5.34
N GLU A 181 4.80 -21.02 -6.54
CA GLU A 181 6.18 -21.45 -6.77
C GLU A 181 7.20 -20.46 -6.17
N ASN A 182 7.00 -19.15 -6.35
CA ASN A 182 7.85 -18.11 -5.76
C ASN A 182 7.80 -18.08 -4.22
N LEU A 183 6.67 -18.45 -3.62
CA LEU A 183 6.52 -18.57 -2.16
C LEU A 183 7.15 -19.86 -1.58
N GLY A 184 7.68 -20.76 -2.43
CA GLY A 184 8.19 -22.07 -2.00
C GLY A 184 7.11 -23.04 -1.53
N GLU A 185 5.82 -22.71 -1.68
CA GLU A 185 4.68 -23.46 -1.14
C GLU A 185 4.15 -24.53 -2.11
N SER A 186 5.02 -25.01 -3.00
CA SER A 186 4.72 -26.01 -4.04
C SER A 186 4.29 -27.39 -3.48
N ALA A 187 4.41 -27.63 -2.16
CA ALA A 187 4.17 -28.93 -1.53
C ALA A 187 2.80 -29.15 -0.81
N LEU A 188 2.11 -28.13 -0.30
CA LEU A 188 1.07 -28.34 0.75
C LEU A 188 -0.42 -28.29 0.35
N ILE A 189 -0.75 -28.35 -0.94
CA ILE A 189 -2.06 -28.94 -1.32
C ILE A 189 -1.84 -30.45 -1.41
N ALA A 190 -1.95 -31.13 -0.27
CA ALA A 190 -2.06 -32.58 -0.25
C ALA A 190 -3.25 -32.97 -1.12
N LYS A 191 -2.99 -33.43 -2.35
CA LYS A 191 -3.98 -34.05 -3.24
C LYS A 191 -4.67 -35.11 -2.41
N SER A 192 -5.91 -34.88 -1.99
CA SER A 192 -6.58 -35.73 -0.99
C SER A 192 -6.60 -37.17 -1.49
N HIS A 193 -5.62 -37.94 -1.04
CA HIS A 193 -5.55 -39.37 -1.27
C HIS A 193 -6.65 -39.90 -0.37
N LYS A 194 -7.84 -40.11 -0.96
CA LYS A 194 -8.91 -40.86 -0.32
C LYS A 194 -8.29 -42.18 0.14
N LYS A 195 -7.89 -42.26 1.40
CA LYS A 195 -7.60 -43.53 2.05
C LYS A 195 -8.92 -44.26 2.03
N SER A 196 -9.05 -45.16 1.04
CA SER A 196 -10.10 -46.16 1.06
C SER A 196 -9.92 -46.92 2.36
N VAL A 197 -10.78 -46.64 3.33
CA VAL A 197 -10.80 -47.38 4.60
C VAL A 197 -11.34 -48.75 4.25
N HIS A 198 -10.44 -49.65 3.90
CA HIS A 198 -10.78 -51.02 3.61
C HIS A 198 -11.29 -51.64 4.91
N HIS A 199 -12.60 -51.85 5.01
CA HIS A 199 -13.20 -52.48 6.19
C HIS A 199 -12.73 -53.94 6.29
N THR A 200 -11.66 -54.20 7.03
CA THR A 200 -11.31 -55.55 7.48
C THR A 200 -12.26 -55.93 8.62
N LYS A 201 -13.37 -56.59 8.26
CA LYS A 201 -14.24 -57.28 9.21
C LYS A 201 -13.45 -58.41 9.86
N SER A 202 -12.85 -58.18 11.03
CA SER A 202 -12.38 -59.27 11.87
C SER A 202 -13.58 -60.02 12.42
N ALA A 203 -13.73 -61.27 11.98
CA ALA A 203 -14.70 -62.21 12.50
C ALA A 203 -14.06 -63.13 13.56
N VAL A 204 -14.91 -63.71 14.40
CA VAL A 204 -14.62 -64.84 15.31
C VAL A 204 -13.70 -64.52 16.51
N ASN A 205 -14.29 -64.48 17.71
CA ASN A 205 -14.20 -65.69 18.55
C ASN A 205 -15.42 -65.84 19.47
N SER A 206 -15.95 -67.06 19.55
CA SER A 206 -17.08 -67.42 20.41
C SER A 206 -16.59 -68.29 21.57
N THR A 207 -17.13 -68.09 22.77
CA THR A 207 -17.09 -69.09 23.85
C THR A 207 -18.35 -68.98 24.73
N ALA A 208 -18.73 -70.10 25.34
CA ALA A 208 -20.12 -70.37 25.74
C ALA A 208 -20.53 -69.89 27.15
N ALA A 209 -21.86 -69.82 27.36
CA ALA A 209 -22.54 -69.67 28.65
C ALA A 209 -22.73 -71.07 29.33
N PRO A 210 -23.39 -71.25 30.52
CA PRO A 210 -24.74 -70.73 30.86
C PRO A 210 -25.00 -70.33 32.35
N ALA A 211 -26.29 -70.04 32.60
CA ALA A 211 -27.00 -69.80 33.88
C ALA A 211 -26.87 -68.39 34.51
N HIS A 212 -27.92 -67.78 35.09
CA HIS A 212 -29.38 -67.97 35.03
C HIS A 212 -30.09 -66.64 35.41
N GLY A 213 -31.37 -66.43 35.04
CA GLY A 213 -32.16 -65.26 35.50
C GLY A 213 -33.34 -64.88 34.58
N VAL A 214 -34.56 -65.20 35.01
CA VAL A 214 -35.88 -65.03 34.35
C VAL A 214 -36.26 -63.60 33.90
N THR A 215 -36.56 -63.44 32.59
CA THR A 215 -37.72 -62.76 31.89
C THR A 215 -38.57 -61.64 32.54
N PRO A 216 -39.34 -60.81 31.77
CA PRO A 216 -39.14 -60.25 30.40
C PRO A 216 -39.69 -58.79 30.17
N SER A 217 -39.36 -58.11 29.04
CA SER A 217 -40.26 -57.22 28.23
C SER A 217 -39.55 -56.55 27.02
N SER A 218 -40.28 -56.36 25.91
CA SER A 218 -39.83 -55.89 24.55
C SER A 218 -40.10 -54.38 24.29
N PRO A 219 -39.99 -53.79 23.06
CA PRO A 219 -39.11 -53.98 21.88
C PRO A 219 -38.43 -52.65 21.39
N PRO A 220 -37.61 -52.64 20.29
CA PRO A 220 -36.98 -51.44 19.68
C PRO A 220 -37.68 -51.02 18.35
N PRO A 221 -37.10 -50.23 17.38
CA PRO A 221 -36.05 -49.20 17.40
C PRO A 221 -36.51 -47.85 16.74
N ALA A 222 -35.68 -46.79 16.75
CA ALA A 222 -35.63 -45.81 15.64
C ALA A 222 -34.38 -44.91 15.69
N SER A 223 -33.56 -44.95 14.64
CA SER A 223 -32.57 -43.91 14.36
C SER A 223 -33.28 -42.62 13.95
N ASN A 224 -32.91 -41.47 14.51
CA ASN A 224 -33.31 -40.18 13.95
C ASN A 224 -32.07 -39.34 13.63
N SER A 225 -31.69 -39.39 12.35
CA SER A 225 -30.75 -38.47 11.73
C SER A 225 -31.31 -37.04 11.83
N GLY A 226 -30.76 -36.24 12.75
CA GLY A 226 -31.14 -34.83 12.92
C GLY A 226 -30.86 -34.05 11.64
N ASN A 227 -31.93 -33.71 10.91
CA ASN A 227 -31.86 -33.01 9.63
C ASN A 227 -31.92 -31.49 9.89
N PRO A 228 -30.83 -30.72 9.74
CA PRO A 228 -30.67 -29.42 10.41
C PRO A 228 -31.38 -28.23 9.74
N PHE A 229 -32.23 -28.45 8.73
CA PHE A 229 -32.89 -27.38 7.96
C PHE A 229 -34.43 -27.52 7.88
N GLY A 230 -35.06 -28.27 8.79
CA GLY A 230 -36.50 -28.53 8.77
C GLY A 230 -37.43 -27.38 9.19
N ALA A 231 -36.90 -26.22 9.60
CA ALA A 231 -37.64 -25.20 10.35
C ALA A 231 -37.73 -23.80 9.68
N LEU A 232 -37.57 -23.71 8.35
CA LEU A 232 -37.75 -22.46 7.60
C LEU A 232 -38.83 -22.63 6.52
N LYS A 233 -40.04 -22.18 6.85
CA LYS A 233 -41.13 -21.81 5.94
C LYS A 233 -41.64 -20.43 6.35
#